data_AF-A0A429HZ38-F1
#
_entry.id   AF-A0A429HZ38-F1
#
_cell.length_a   1.000
_cell.length_b   1.000
_cell.length_c   1.000
_cell.angle_alpha   90.00
_cell.angle_beta   90.00
_cell.angle_gamma   90.00
#
_symmetry.space_group_name_H-M   'P 1'
#
loop_
_entity.id
_entity.type
_entity.pdbx_description
1 polymer ?
#
loop_
_entity_poly.entity_id
_entity_poly.type
_entity_poly.pdbx_seq_one_letter_code
_entity_poly.pdbx_strand_id
1 'polypeptide(L)' 'MQSSQGQGDVHETVGAYALGILDDAEATAFEAHLATCEWCGQQLDELAGMEPMLAALADLPAAQGTPAIGESLAAR' A
#
# COMPACT_ATOMS: atom_id res chain seq x y z
N MET A 1 13.02 12.64 -22.27
CA MET A 1 12.30 13.66 -21.46
C MET A 1 11.05 12.99 -20.90
N GLN A 2 11.23 11.99 -20.03
CA GLN A 2 10.13 11.24 -19.39
C GLN A 2 9.54 12.10 -18.27
N SER A 3 8.58 12.93 -18.65
CA SER A 3 7.72 13.65 -17.72
C SER A 3 6.56 12.74 -17.31
N SER A 4 6.23 12.73 -16.02
CA SER A 4 4.86 12.51 -15.51
C SER A 4 4.37 11.12 -15.09
N GLN A 5 5.23 10.13 -14.80
CA GLN A 5 4.78 8.86 -14.18
C GLN A 5 4.36 8.99 -12.69
N GLY A 6 4.30 10.21 -12.11
CA GLY A 6 3.77 10.47 -10.76
C GLY A 6 2.24 10.53 -10.68
N GLN A 7 1.54 9.88 -11.62
CA GLN A 7 0.07 9.89 -11.77
C GLN A 7 -0.49 8.47 -12.01
N GLY A 8 0.28 7.42 -11.71
CA GLY A 8 -0.31 6.16 -11.27
C GLY A 8 -0.88 6.41 -9.88
N ASP A 9 -2.17 6.17 -9.71
CA ASP A 9 -3.04 6.53 -8.59
C ASP A 9 -2.29 6.88 -7.28
N VAL A 10 -2.39 8.13 -6.83
CA VAL A 10 -1.77 8.63 -5.58
C VAL A 10 -2.15 7.75 -4.37
N HIS A 11 -3.24 6.99 -4.46
CA HIS A 11 -3.65 6.00 -3.48
C HIS A 11 -2.90 4.64 -3.56
N GLU A 12 -2.44 4.20 -4.73
CA GLU A 12 -1.64 2.97 -4.86
C GLU A 12 -0.29 3.12 -4.16
N THR A 13 0.34 4.30 -4.23
CA THR A 13 1.68 4.52 -3.66
C THR A 13 1.72 4.51 -2.14
N VAL A 14 0.73 5.09 -1.45
CA VAL A 14 0.70 5.15 0.03
C VAL A 14 0.47 3.76 0.63
N GLY A 15 -0.51 3.02 0.09
CA GLY A 15 -0.81 1.67 0.53
C GLY A 15 0.32 0.68 0.23
N ALA A 16 0.90 0.75 -0.96
CA ALA A 16 2.04 -0.09 -1.32
C ALA A 16 3.28 0.19 -0.46
N TYR A 17 3.53 1.46 -0.12
CA TYR A 17 4.59 1.84 0.82
C TYR A 17 4.34 1.27 2.22
N ALA A 18 3.13 1.45 2.77
CA ALA A 18 2.77 0.94 4.09
C ALA A 18 2.85 -0.60 4.18
N LEU A 19 2.53 -1.30 3.09
CA LEU A 19 2.63 -2.76 3.00
C LEU A 19 4.04 -3.27 2.65
N GLY A 20 5.01 -2.38 2.38
CA GLY A 20 6.38 -2.74 2.02
C GLY A 20 6.51 -3.44 0.67
N ILE A 21 5.61 -3.14 -0.29
CA ILE A 21 5.58 -3.77 -1.62
C ILE A 21 6.48 -3.04 -2.62
N LEU A 22 6.72 -1.74 -2.41
CA LEU A 22 7.55 -0.92 -3.29
C LEU A 22 9.00 -1.40 -3.33
N ASP A 23 9.65 -1.24 -4.47
CA ASP A 23 11.10 -1.42 -4.55
C ASP A 23 11.86 -0.24 -3.89
N ASP A 24 13.17 -0.41 -3.69
CA ASP A 24 14.00 0.59 -3.01
C ASP A 24 13.99 1.98 -3.70
N ALA A 25 13.89 2.00 -5.03
CA ALA A 25 13.90 3.23 -5.80
C ALA A 25 12.55 3.96 -5.71
N GLU A 26 11.45 3.20 -5.78
CA GLU A 26 10.09 3.69 -5.59
C GLU A 26 9.86 4.18 -4.16
N ALA A 27 10.35 3.45 -3.15
CA ALA A 27 10.27 3.86 -1.75
C ALA A 27 11.00 5.19 -1.51
N THR A 28 12.23 5.33 -2.02
CA THR A 28 13.01 6.58 -1.91
C THR A 28 12.30 7.76 -2.58
N ALA A 29 11.70 7.54 -3.75
CA ALA A 29 10.94 8.58 -4.45
C ALA A 29 9.68 8.99 -3.67
N PHE A 30 9.00 8.02 -3.05
CA PHE A 30 7.83 8.27 -2.23
C PHE A 30 8.17 9.01 -0.93
N GLU A 31 9.27 8.68 -0.26
CA GLU A 31 9.75 9.41 0.93
C GLU A 31 10.04 10.89 0.63
N ALA A 32 10.64 11.18 -0.53
CA ALA A 32 10.86 12.55 -0.97
C ALA A 32 9.54 13.32 -1.18
N HIS A 33 8.49 12.65 -1.66
CA HIS A 33 7.15 13.22 -1.76
C HIS A 33 6.51 13.41 -0.39
N LEU A 34 6.62 12.41 0.49
CA LEU A 34 6.07 12.40 1.85
C LEU A 34 6.56 13.59 2.68
N ALA A 35 7.83 13.96 2.53
CA ALA A 35 8.40 15.16 3.17
C ALA A 35 7.71 16.48 2.79
N THR A 36 6.90 16.49 1.73
CA THR A 36 6.27 17.70 1.17
C THR A 36 4.74 17.63 1.13
N CYS A 37 4.13 16.48 1.48
CA CYS A 37 2.71 16.24 1.32
C CYS A 37 2.07 15.77 2.63
N GLU A 38 1.38 16.69 3.32
CA GLU A 38 0.70 16.41 4.59
C GLU A 38 -0.42 15.36 4.45
N TRP A 39 -1.09 15.33 3.30
CA TRP A 39 -2.16 14.36 3.03
C TRP A 39 -1.63 12.92 3.01
N CYS A 40 -0.46 12.69 2.38
CA CYS A 40 0.18 11.38 2.38
C CYS A 40 0.61 10.96 3.79
N GLY A 41 1.09 11.90 4.61
CA GLY A 41 1.39 11.65 6.03
C GLY A 41 0.14 11.25 6.82
N GLN A 42 -0.96 11.98 6.65
CA GLN A 42 -2.22 11.68 7.33
C GLN A 42 -2.77 10.30 6.95
N GLN A 43 -2.69 9.93 5.67
CA GLN A 43 -3.11 8.62 5.19
C GLN A 43 -2.23 7.48 5.73
N LEU A 44 -0.91 7.67 5.82
CA LEU A 44 -0.01 6.71 6.46
C LEU A 44 -0.33 6.52 7.95
N ASP A 45 -0.62 7.60 8.66
CA ASP A 45 -1.01 7.53 10.08
C ASP A 45 -2.34 6.77 10.27
N GLU A 46 -3.31 6.98 9.39
CA GLU A 46 -4.57 6.23 9.39
C GLU A 46 -4.34 4.72 9.16
N LEU A 47 -3.48 4.38 8.20
CA LEU A 47 -3.08 3.00 7.92
C LEU A 47 -2.31 2.37 9.08
N ALA A 48 -1.38 3.10 9.71
CA ALA A 48 -0.65 2.65 10.89
C ALA A 48 -1.60 2.39 12.07
N GLY A 49 -2.66 3.18 12.21
CA GLY A 49 -3.72 2.96 13.19
C GLY A 49 -4.45 1.61 13.02
N MET A 50 -4.40 0.99 11.84
CA MET A 50 -4.99 -0.32 11.56
C MET A 50 -4.04 -1.50 11.86
N GLU A 51 -2.76 -1.26 12.13
CA GLU A 51 -1.76 -2.30 12.44
C GLU A 51 -2.21 -3.30 13.52
N PRO A 52 -2.80 -2.88 14.67
CA PRO A 52 -3.20 -3.82 15.71
C PRO A 52 -4.31 -4.77 15.24
N MET A 53 -5.20 -4.29 14.38
CA MET A 53 -6.28 -5.09 13.81
C MET A 53 -5.74 -6.09 12.78
N LEU A 54 -4.81 -5.65 11.93
CA LEU A 54 -4.14 -6.50 10.96
C LEU A 54 -3.29 -7.59 11.65
N ALA A 55 -2.56 -7.24 12.72
CA ALA A 55 -1.80 -8.19 13.54
C ALA A 55 -2.73 -9.25 14.17
N ALA A 56 -3.87 -8.84 14.71
CA ALA A 56 -4.86 -9.77 15.26
C ALA A 56 -5.43 -10.74 14.20
N LEU A 57 -5.52 -10.31 12.93
CA LEU A 57 -5.93 -11.17 11.82
C LEU A 57 -4.80 -12.14 11.39
N ALA A 58 -3.53 -11.73 11.46
CA ALA A 58 -2.39 -12.59 11.14
C ALA A 58 -2.25 -13.79 12.09
N ASP A 59 -2.67 -13.62 13.35
CA ASP A 59 -2.71 -14.69 14.36
C ASP A 59 -3.86 -15.69 14.15
N LEU A 60 -4.82 -15.39 13.27
CA LEU A 60 -5.88 -16.34 12.94
C LEU A 60 -5.32 -17.47 12.09
N PRO A 61 -5.75 -18.73 12.33
CA PRO A 61 -5.40 -19.82 11.44
C PRO A 61 -5.86 -19.46 10.03
N ALA A 62 -4.92 -19.44 9.07
CA ALA A 62 -5.20 -19.08 7.70
C ALA A 62 -6.45 -19.83 7.21
N ALA A 63 -7.49 -19.08 6.87
CA ALA A 63 -8.64 -19.65 6.18
C ALA A 63 -8.10 -20.31 4.91
N GLN A 64 -8.26 -21.63 4.81
CA GLN A 64 -7.75 -22.40 3.70
C GLN A 64 -8.50 -22.00 2.43
N GLY A 65 -7.95 -21.05 1.69
CA GLY A 65 -8.45 -20.64 0.39
C GLY A 65 -8.17 -19.17 0.11
N THR A 66 -7.50 -18.90 -1.00
CA THR A 66 -7.72 -17.65 -1.72
C THR A 66 -9.23 -17.46 -1.83
N PRO A 67 -9.80 -16.35 -1.35
CA PRO A 67 -11.23 -16.16 -1.48
C PRO A 67 -11.53 -16.17 -2.98
N ALA A 68 -12.56 -16.91 -3.42
CA ALA A 68 -12.85 -17.16 -4.85
C ALA A 68 -12.93 -15.88 -5.71
N ILE A 69 -13.13 -14.74 -5.05
CA ILE A 69 -12.97 -13.38 -5.59
C ILE A 69 -11.57 -13.12 -6.18
N GLY A 70 -10.47 -13.51 -5.53
CA GLY A 70 -9.10 -13.30 -6.04
C GLY A 70 -8.86 -13.98 -7.39
N GLU A 71 -9.37 -15.20 -7.57
CA GLU A 71 -9.28 -15.96 -8.83
C GLU A 71 -10.15 -15.34 -9.93
N SER A 72 -11.32 -14.81 -9.55
CA SER A 72 -12.23 -14.09 -10.46
C SER A 72 -11.71 -12.71 -10.88
N LEU A 73 -10.81 -12.09 -10.09
CA LEU A 73 -10.14 -10.83 -10.43
C LEU A 73 -8.89 -11.07 -11.27
N ALA A 74 -8.10 -12.11 -10.98
CA ALA A 74 -6.89 -12.43 -11.74
C ALA A 74 -7.17 -12.94 -13.17
N ALA A 75 -8.38 -13.45 -13.42
CA ALA A 75 -8.83 -13.93 -14.73
C ALA A 75 -9.39 -12.82 -15.66
N ARG A 76 -9.31 -11.55 -15.25
CA ARG A 76 -9.79 -10.37 -15.99
C ARG A 76 -8.63 -9.59 -16.55
#